data_AF-A0A6I5HF23-F1
#
_entry.id   AF-A0A6I5HF23-F1
#
_cell.length_a   1.000
_cell.length_b   1.000
_cell.length_c   1.000
_cell.angle_alpha   90.00
_cell.angle_beta   90.00
_cell.angle_gamma   90.00
#
_symmetry.space_group_name_H-M   'P 1'
#
loop_
_entity.id
_entity.type
_entity.pdbx_description
1 polymer ?
#
loop_
_entity_poly.entity_id
_entity_poly.type
_entity_poly.pdbx_seq_one_letter_code
_entity_poly.pdbx_strand_id
1 'polypeptide(L)'
;MDGELVKWAALEDGELVIMPKRVQGEELSHPVLSGGAAVRAAGEAEVAGGGGQYFGLRIDNHSGHFFKAGDPFWSPGGGAEQLRKEMFEAAGVHFG
;
A
#
# COMPACT_ATOMS: atom_id res chain seq x y z
N MET A 1 -14.11 -9.51 11.93
CA MET A 1 -12.90 -8.73 12.24
C MET A 1 -12.98 -7.51 11.37
N ASP A 2 -13.02 -6.34 11.98
CA ASP A 2 -12.97 -5.10 11.22
C ASP A 2 -11.49 -4.81 10.93
N GLY A 3 -11.14 -4.60 9.67
CA GLY A 3 -9.77 -4.24 9.26
C GLY A 3 -9.56 -2.73 9.34
N GLU A 4 -8.31 -2.32 9.52
CA GLU A 4 -7.91 -0.93 9.40
C GLU A 4 -7.51 -0.61 7.96
N LEU A 5 -8.07 0.48 7.42
CA LEU A 5 -7.66 1.00 6.13
C LEU A 5 -6.35 1.76 6.27
N VAL A 6 -5.36 1.32 5.52
CA VAL A 6 -4.03 1.93 5.43
C VAL A 6 -3.75 2.37 3.99
N LYS A 7 -2.89 3.37 3.86
CA LYS A 7 -2.24 3.72 2.60
C LYS A 7 -0.83 3.15 2.64
N TRP A 8 -0.33 2.72 1.48
CA TRP A 8 1.01 2.19 1.35
C TRP A 8 1.73 2.80 0.14
N ALA A 9 3.05 2.89 0.22
CA ALA A 9 3.91 3.21 -0.92
C ALA A 9 5.20 2.39 -0.87
N ALA A 10 5.59 1.86 -2.03
CA ALA A 10 6.90 1.25 -2.26
C ALA A 10 7.83 2.31 -2.85
N LEU A 11 8.90 2.62 -2.14
CA LEU A 11 9.90 3.60 -2.53
C LEU A 11 10.92 3.00 -3.51
N GLU A 12 11.65 3.85 -4.23
CA GLU A 12 12.68 3.40 -5.18
C GLU A 12 13.87 2.69 -4.52
N ASP A 13 14.15 3.01 -3.26
CA ASP A 13 15.18 2.37 -2.44
C ASP A 13 14.77 0.98 -1.90
N GLY A 14 13.53 0.56 -2.16
CA GLY A 14 13.00 -0.73 -1.71
C GLY A 14 12.36 -0.68 -0.32
N GLU A 15 12.12 0.49 0.25
CA GLU A 15 11.35 0.61 1.49
C GLU A 15 9.83 0.53 1.26
N LEU A 16 9.10 -0.16 2.15
CA LEU A 16 7.65 -0.10 2.24
C LEU A 16 7.26 0.82 3.39
N VAL A 17 6.60 1.92 3.04
CA VAL A 17 6.03 2.84 4.00
C VAL A 17 4.51 2.63 4.06
N ILE A 18 3.95 2.62 5.28
CA ILE A 18 2.53 2.39 5.56
C ILE A 18 2.05 3.45 6.55
N MET A 19 0.85 3.99 6.31
CA MET A 19 0.20 4.90 7.26
C MET A 19 -1.31 4.65 7.33
N PRO A 20 -1.98 5.00 8.43
CA PRO A 20 -3.43 4.98 8.50
C PRO A 20 -4.04 5.82 7.37
N LYS A 21 -5.15 5.37 6.78
CA LYS A 21 -5.89 6.17 5.80
C LYS A 21 -6.42 7.46 6.43
N ARG A 22 -6.82 7.39 7.70
CA ARG A 22 -7.40 8.52 8.44
C ARG A 22 -6.76 8.68 9.81
N VAL A 23 -6.53 9.92 10.21
CA VAL A 23 -6.13 10.31 11.56
C VAL A 23 -7.08 11.41 12.03
N GLN A 24 -7.71 11.23 13.19
CA GLN A 24 -8.69 12.19 13.76
C GLN A 24 -9.84 12.58 12.81
N GLY A 25 -10.22 11.68 11.90
CA GLY A 25 -11.31 11.91 10.93
C GLY A 25 -10.86 12.54 9.60
N GLU A 26 -9.62 13.04 9.51
CA GLU A 26 -9.04 13.58 8.29
C GLU A 26 -8.33 12.49 7.48
N GLU A 27 -8.50 12.52 6.16
CA GLU A 27 -7.81 11.59 5.26
C GLU A 27 -6.41 12.09 4.90
N LEU A 28 -5.40 11.25 5.12
CA LEU A 28 -4.01 11.58 4.79
C LEU A 28 -3.72 11.32 3.31
N SER A 29 -3.02 12.21 2.62
CA SER A 29 -2.73 12.07 1.18
C SER A 29 -1.49 11.20 0.91
N HIS A 30 -1.52 10.38 -0.16
CA HIS A 30 -0.39 9.52 -0.56
C HIS A 30 0.97 10.23 -0.74
N PRO A 31 1.07 11.50 -1.17
CA PRO A 31 2.37 12.19 -1.23
C PRO A 31 3.03 12.42 0.12
N VAL A 32 2.25 12.49 1.20
CA VAL A 32 2.79 12.61 2.57
C VAL A 32 3.56 11.33 2.93
N LEU A 33 3.14 10.20 2.35
CA LEU A 33 3.66 8.87 2.63
C LEU A 33 5.12 8.70 2.19
N SER A 34 5.53 9.32 1.07
CA SER A 34 6.90 9.21 0.59
C SER A 34 7.86 10.23 1.20
N GLY A 35 7.37 11.24 1.92
CA GLY A 35 8.20 12.34 2.42
C GLY A 35 8.94 13.10 1.31
N GLY A 36 8.45 13.05 0.07
CA GLY A 36 9.11 13.60 -1.12
C GLY A 36 10.05 12.62 -1.84
N ALA A 37 10.24 11.40 -1.34
CA ALA A 37 10.98 10.35 -2.03
C ALA A 37 10.23 9.87 -3.29
N ALA A 38 11.00 9.32 -4.23
CA ALA A 38 10.47 8.72 -5.45
C ALA A 38 9.73 7.41 -5.11
N VAL A 39 8.55 7.26 -5.72
CA VAL A 39 7.63 6.15 -5.45
C VAL A 39 7.52 5.28 -6.68
N ARG A 40 7.76 3.98 -6.51
CA ARG A 40 7.59 2.95 -7.56
C ARG A 40 6.14 2.55 -7.71
N ALA A 41 5.45 2.32 -6.60
CA ALA A 41 4.04 1.99 -6.57
C ALA A 41 3.40 2.47 -5.26
N ALA A 42 2.10 2.73 -5.28
CA ALA A 42 1.34 3.10 -4.08
C ALA A 42 -0.13 2.73 -4.26
N GLY A 43 -0.81 2.54 -3.15
CA GLY A 43 -2.22 2.17 -3.14
C GLY A 43 -2.81 2.17 -1.74
N GLU A 44 -3.91 1.45 -1.58
CA GLU A 44 -4.54 1.25 -0.28
C GLU A 44 -4.58 -0.24 0.07
N ALA A 45 -4.61 -0.52 1.37
CA ALA A 45 -4.81 -1.87 1.88
C ALA A 45 -5.74 -1.83 3.09
N GLU A 46 -6.45 -2.92 3.30
CA GLU A 46 -7.22 -3.21 4.50
C GLU A 46 -6.47 -4.31 5.25
N VAL A 47 -5.97 -4.00 6.44
CA VAL A 47 -5.15 -4.92 7.24
C VAL A 47 -5.86 -5.16 8.58
N ALA A 48 -6.01 -6.42 8.96
CA ALA A 48 -6.45 -6.80 10.28
C ALA A 48 -5.25 -7.30 11.09
N GLY A 49 -5.19 -6.95 12.37
CA GLY A 49 -4.10 -7.39 13.22
C GLY A 49 -4.49 -7.46 14.69
N GLY A 50 -3.80 -8.34 15.42
CA GLY A 50 -4.00 -8.55 16.85
C GLY A 50 -2.97 -9.53 17.40
N GLY A 51 -2.48 -9.27 18.62
CA GLY A 51 -1.51 -10.16 19.28
C GLY A 51 -0.15 -10.28 18.58
N GLY A 52 0.27 -9.24 17.83
CA GLY A 52 1.55 -9.20 17.12
C GLY A 52 1.55 -9.86 15.74
N GLN A 53 0.38 -10.28 15.23
CA GLN A 53 0.23 -10.81 13.88
C GLN A 53 -0.67 -9.88 13.06
N TYR A 54 -0.33 -9.74 11.78
CA TYR A 54 -1.05 -8.90 10.83
C TYR A 54 -1.38 -9.71 9.58
N PHE A 55 -2.59 -9.52 9.06
CA PHE A 55 -3.10 -10.19 7.87
C PHE A 55 -3.78 -9.18 6.97
N GLY A 56 -3.51 -9.29 5.68
CA GLY A 56 -4.13 -8.47 4.67
C GLY A 56 -5.52 -8.99 4.29
N LEU A 57 -6.55 -8.14 4.41
CA LEU A 57 -7.92 -8.45 3.99
C LEU A 57 -8.17 -8.07 2.54
N ARG A 58 -7.70 -6.88 2.15
CA ARG A 58 -7.80 -6.35 0.78
C ARG A 58 -6.61 -5.48 0.47
N ILE A 59 -6.22 -5.43 -0.79
CA ILE A 59 -5.17 -4.53 -1.25
C ILE A 59 -5.45 -4.12 -2.68
N ASP A 60 -5.13 -2.87 -3.00
CA ASP A 60 -5.17 -2.32 -4.34
C ASP A 60 -3.88 -1.53 -4.63
N ASN A 61 -3.69 -1.22 -5.92
CA ASN A 61 -2.60 -0.39 -6.42
C ASN A 61 -3.11 1.00 -6.85
N HIS A 62 -4.26 1.43 -6.34
CA HIS A 62 -4.93 2.61 -6.86
C HIS A 62 -4.65 3.83 -6.00
N SER A 63 -3.49 4.45 -6.22
CA SER A 63 -3.17 5.75 -5.66
C SER A 63 -3.61 6.89 -6.58
N GLY A 64 -4.42 7.83 -6.08
CA GLY A 64 -4.83 9.00 -6.87
C GLY A 64 -3.69 9.90 -7.38
N HIS A 65 -2.45 9.72 -6.89
CA HIS A 65 -1.27 10.52 -7.29
C HIS A 65 -0.27 9.73 -8.14
N PHE A 66 -0.13 8.43 -7.90
CA PHE A 66 0.91 7.62 -8.54
C PHE A 66 0.36 6.66 -9.59
N PHE A 67 -0.95 6.38 -9.57
CA PHE A 67 -1.58 5.51 -10.55
C PHE A 67 -1.58 6.14 -11.94
N LYS A 68 -1.04 5.40 -12.93
CA LYS A 68 -1.03 5.81 -14.34
C LYS A 68 -1.93 4.88 -15.15
N ALA A 69 -3.15 5.33 -15.42
CA ALA A 69 -4.11 4.58 -16.25
C ALA A 69 -3.51 4.32 -17.64
N GLY A 70 -3.57 3.06 -18.10
CA GLY A 70 -3.07 2.63 -19.40
C GLY A 70 -1.59 2.21 -19.44
N ASP A 71 -0.87 2.37 -18.34
CA ASP A 71 0.49 1.83 -18.19
C ASP A 71 0.43 0.32 -17.83
N PRO A 72 1.10 -0.57 -18.58
CA PRO A 72 1.14 -2.01 -18.30
C PRO A 72 1.62 -2.35 -16.89
N PHE A 73 2.46 -1.50 -16.29
CA PHE A 73 2.93 -1.69 -14.91
C PHE A 73 1.77 -1.68 -13.90
N TRP A 74 0.76 -0.85 -14.12
CA TRP A 74 -0.41 -0.68 -13.23
C TRP A 74 -1.61 -1.54 -13.62
N SER A 75 -1.51 -2.30 -14.71
CA SER A 75 -2.58 -3.20 -15.16
C SER A 75 -2.76 -4.37 -14.17
N PRO A 76 -3.94 -5.02 -14.14
CA PRO A 76 -4.14 -6.23 -13.34
C PRO A 76 -3.09 -7.29 -13.68
N GLY A 77 -2.44 -7.88 -12.66
CA GLY A 77 -1.32 -8.81 -12.84
C GLY A 77 0.02 -8.15 -13.23
N GLY A 78 0.07 -6.83 -13.36
CA GLY A 78 1.27 -6.06 -13.71
C GLY A 78 2.27 -5.90 -12.57
N GLY A 79 3.34 -5.15 -12.83
CA GLY A 79 4.45 -4.98 -11.91
C GLY A 79 4.08 -4.33 -10.57
N ALA A 80 3.10 -3.42 -10.55
CA ALA A 80 2.61 -2.82 -9.31
C ALA A 80 1.99 -3.88 -8.39
N GLU A 81 1.26 -4.85 -8.95
CA GLU A 81 0.63 -5.93 -8.21
C GLU A 81 1.65 -6.93 -7.66
N GLN A 82 2.70 -7.24 -8.40
CA GLN A 82 3.77 -8.10 -7.90
C GLN A 82 4.57 -7.41 -6.79
N LEU A 83 4.96 -6.15 -7.02
CA LEU A 83 5.73 -5.36 -6.07
C LEU A 83 5.02 -5.23 -4.72
N ARG A 84 3.72 -4.94 -4.71
CA ARG A 84 2.98 -4.86 -3.43
C ARG A 84 3.01 -6.19 -2.65
N LYS A 85 2.88 -7.34 -3.32
CA LYS A 85 2.79 -8.64 -2.66
C LYS A 85 4.12 -8.95 -2.01
N GLU A 86 5.20 -8.80 -2.77
CA GLU A 86 6.57 -8.96 -2.28
C GLU A 86 6.86 -8.07 -1.07
N MET A 87 6.49 -6.78 -1.14
CA MET A 87 6.77 -5.83 -0.06
C MET A 87 5.97 -6.10 1.21
N PHE A 88 4.67 -6.41 1.09
CA PHE A 88 3.87 -6.74 2.27
C PHE A 88 4.25 -8.10 2.87
N GLU A 89 4.56 -9.11 2.05
CA GLU A 89 5.08 -10.39 2.53
C GLU A 89 6.42 -10.21 3.26
N ALA A 90 7.32 -9.37 2.74
CA ALA A 90 8.58 -9.02 3.41
C ALA A 90 8.36 -8.31 4.75
N ALA A 91 7.26 -7.56 4.89
CA ALA A 91 6.82 -6.93 6.13
C ALA A 91 6.05 -7.89 7.07
N GLY A 92 5.90 -9.16 6.69
CA GLY A 92 5.18 -10.18 7.48
C GLY A 92 3.66 -10.10 7.39
N VAL A 93 3.12 -9.38 6.40
CA VAL A 93 1.68 -9.27 6.14
C VAL A 93 1.34 -10.08 4.89
N HIS A 94 0.55 -11.13 5.08
CA HIS A 94 0.13 -12.00 3.98
C HIS A 94 -1.29 -11.67 3.54
N PHE A 95 -1.52 -11.62 2.22
CA PHE A 95 -2.84 -11.52 1.61
C PHE A 95 -3.23 -12.89 1.05
N GLY A 96 -4.43 -13.36 1.40
CA GLY A 96 -4.99 -14.63 0.92
C GLY A 96 -5.65 -14.52 -0.45
#